data_AF-A0A7V4J154-F1
#
_entry.id   AF-A0A7V4J154-F1
#
_cell.length_a   1.000
_cell.length_b   1.000
_cell.length_c   1.000
_cell.angle_alpha   90.00
_cell.angle_beta   90.00
_cell.angle_gamma   90.00
#
_symmetry.space_group_name_H-M   'P 1'
#
loop_
_entity.id
_entity.type
_entity.pdbx_description
1 polymer ?
#
loop_
_entity_poly.entity_id
_entity_poly.type
_entity_poly.pdbx_seq_one_letter_code
_entity_poly.pdbx_strand_id
1 'polypeptide(L)'
;MKIMKVFKYIKTFQERFLLQKIIVFYLFLSYVIAGFLFSEIVCNKCGHENADEAVTCIHCGEMLVRKENTVSAEIKKSALQDKLKEIINEEGKTADEFFQKGNVDLAALFYRNALAIHLLIDDTNAVPPSWEERTFPKNAIQPLKIKIKCRACGGSGKRTIETVGLDSKTTSVSSGLPCLICNGTGIEIAEEPWKERRERFIEAERQYLAIQKAKRFVRIGGAWVPPTLIEEPLSNKQIAMLKRFCVSPCEKCYGSGRSECLRCKGTGMVTCPNKGCKNGQVYKEKDGELSSGKIRSSEKCPVCKGKGKVICEECRGKGAVTCDKCHGSGERPLCDKCDGNGLVKCPVCNGAGIKDEKSCLNCGGEKVILCHSCNGEGHKK
;
A
#
# COMPACT_ATOMS: atom_id res chain seq x y z
N MET A 1 -50.05 58.27 -16.57
CA MET A 1 -50.77 59.56 -16.52
C MET A 1 -50.51 60.39 -15.24
N LYS A 2 -49.30 60.33 -14.63
CA LYS A 2 -48.91 61.15 -13.46
C LYS A 2 -47.66 62.04 -13.68
N ILE A 3 -47.00 61.96 -14.84
CA ILE A 3 -45.74 62.69 -15.12
C ILE A 3 -46.00 64.13 -15.62
N MET A 4 -47.18 64.42 -16.19
CA MET A 4 -47.49 65.74 -16.76
C MET A 4 -47.77 66.86 -15.74
N LYS A 5 -47.93 66.57 -14.44
CA LYS A 5 -48.20 67.61 -13.42
C LYS A 5 -46.95 68.29 -12.87
N VAL A 6 -45.74 67.79 -13.17
CA VAL A 6 -44.47 68.33 -12.62
C VAL A 6 -43.99 69.58 -13.38
N PHE A 7 -44.47 69.82 -14.60
CA PHE A 7 -43.98 70.93 -15.43
C PHE A 7 -44.41 72.35 -15.01
N LYS A 8 -45.36 72.48 -14.07
CA LYS A 8 -45.93 73.79 -13.70
C LYS A 8 -45.10 74.59 -12.66
N TYR A 9 -44.02 74.01 -12.12
CA TYR A 9 -43.27 74.56 -10.98
C TYR A 9 -41.76 74.68 -11.20
N ILE A 10 -41.26 74.70 -12.44
CA ILE A 10 -39.82 74.83 -12.73
C ILE A 10 -39.55 76.24 -13.25
N LYS A 11 -39.03 77.12 -12.39
CA LYS A 11 -38.94 78.57 -12.63
C LYS A 11 -37.58 79.05 -13.11
N THR A 12 -36.56 78.18 -13.24
CA THR A 12 -35.22 78.58 -13.70
C THR A 12 -34.62 77.63 -14.74
N PHE A 13 -33.83 78.17 -15.66
CA PHE A 13 -33.16 77.44 -16.76
C PHE A 13 -32.23 76.33 -16.26
N GLN A 14 -31.61 76.52 -15.09
CA GLN A 14 -30.74 75.54 -14.44
C GLN A 14 -31.48 74.26 -14.00
N GLU A 15 -32.71 74.37 -13.51
CA GLU A 15 -33.51 73.23 -13.05
C GLU A 15 -33.98 72.34 -14.21
N ARG A 16 -34.27 72.94 -15.38
CA ARG A 16 -34.63 72.17 -16.60
C ARG A 16 -33.45 71.35 -17.12
N PHE A 17 -32.24 71.90 -17.07
CA PHE A 17 -31.03 71.22 -17.53
C PHE A 17 -30.65 70.04 -16.61
N LEU A 18 -30.87 70.18 -15.30
CA LEU A 18 -30.65 69.11 -14.33
C LEU A 18 -31.67 67.97 -14.50
N LEU A 19 -32.95 68.30 -14.70
CA LEU A 19 -34.00 67.30 -14.92
C LEU A 19 -33.76 66.51 -16.22
N GLN A 20 -33.31 67.18 -17.29
CA GLN A 20 -33.02 66.55 -18.57
C GLN A 20 -31.81 65.59 -18.47
N LYS A 21 -30.76 65.95 -17.71
CA LYS A 21 -29.64 65.07 -17.41
C LYS A 21 -30.04 63.86 -16.56
N ILE A 22 -30.93 64.04 -15.59
CA ILE A 22 -31.43 62.95 -14.74
C ILE A 22 -32.27 61.96 -15.58
N ILE A 23 -33.12 62.45 -16.49
CA ILE A 23 -33.93 61.59 -17.36
C ILE A 23 -33.03 60.81 -18.33
N VAL A 24 -32.05 61.46 -18.96
CA VAL A 24 -31.09 60.78 -19.85
C VAL A 24 -30.25 59.76 -19.08
N PHE A 25 -29.85 60.07 -17.85
CA PHE A 25 -29.13 59.14 -16.98
C PHE A 25 -30.00 57.93 -16.59
N TYR A 26 -31.28 58.13 -16.26
CA TYR A 26 -32.20 57.01 -15.97
C TYR A 26 -32.50 56.16 -17.20
N LEU A 27 -32.63 56.77 -18.38
CA LEU A 27 -32.80 56.02 -19.63
C LEU A 27 -31.54 55.22 -19.96
N PHE A 28 -30.35 55.81 -19.78
CA PHE A 28 -29.07 55.11 -19.96
C PHE A 28 -28.88 53.99 -18.94
N LEU A 29 -29.20 54.21 -17.66
CA LEU A 29 -29.14 53.20 -16.61
C LEU A 29 -30.14 52.06 -16.88
N SER A 30 -31.35 52.36 -17.35
CA SER A 30 -32.32 51.34 -17.75
C SER A 30 -31.87 50.54 -18.97
N TYR A 31 -31.17 51.17 -19.91
CA TYR A 31 -30.61 50.51 -21.10
C TYR A 31 -29.41 49.62 -20.74
N VAL A 32 -28.54 50.07 -19.84
CA VAL A 32 -27.43 49.26 -19.30
C VAL A 32 -27.97 48.08 -18.49
N ILE A 33 -28.97 48.29 -17.63
CA ILE A 33 -29.61 47.19 -16.87
C ILE A 33 -30.32 46.20 -17.81
N ALA A 34 -30.99 46.67 -18.88
CA ALA A 34 -31.59 45.81 -19.89
C ALA A 34 -30.54 45.02 -20.70
N GLY A 35 -29.36 45.61 -20.96
CA GLY A 35 -28.25 44.95 -21.63
C GLY A 35 -27.51 43.91 -20.76
N PHE A 36 -27.67 43.94 -19.44
CA PHE A 36 -27.10 42.96 -18.51
C PHE A 36 -28.05 41.80 -18.15
N LEU A 37 -29.29 41.79 -18.67
CA LEU A 37 -30.32 40.79 -18.31
C LEU A 37 -30.55 39.68 -19.35
N PHE A 38 -29.78 39.62 -20.44
CA PHE A 38 -29.92 38.57 -21.45
C PHE A 38 -28.57 37.92 -21.78
N SER A 39 -28.08 37.06 -20.90
CA SER A 39 -27.10 36.03 -21.25
C SER A 39 -27.83 34.84 -21.87
N GLU A 40 -27.79 34.72 -23.19
CA GLU A 40 -28.45 33.61 -23.91
C GLU A 40 -27.49 32.41 -24.05
N ILE A 41 -27.99 31.19 -23.80
CA ILE A 41 -27.23 29.94 -23.96
C ILE A 41 -27.53 29.31 -25.33
N VAL A 42 -26.48 29.13 -26.13
CA VAL A 42 -26.59 28.56 -27.48
C VAL A 42 -26.51 27.03 -27.42
N CYS A 43 -27.47 26.35 -28.04
CA CYS A 43 -27.47 24.90 -28.14
C CYS A 43 -26.33 24.39 -29.03
N ASN A 44 -25.45 23.54 -28.50
CA ASN A 44 -24.33 22.98 -29.24
C ASN A 44 -24.73 22.04 -30.40
N LYS A 45 -25.98 21.55 -30.41
CA LYS A 45 -26.47 20.60 -31.43
C LYS A 45 -27.14 21.30 -32.61
N CYS A 46 -28.04 22.24 -32.34
CA CYS A 46 -28.83 22.89 -33.39
C CYS A 46 -28.61 24.40 -33.48
N GLY A 47 -27.73 24.98 -32.66
CA GLY A 47 -27.38 26.41 -32.69
C GLY A 47 -28.48 27.34 -32.19
N HIS A 48 -29.58 26.82 -31.66
CA HIS A 48 -30.69 27.65 -31.18
C HIS A 48 -30.34 28.33 -29.85
N GLU A 49 -30.62 29.63 -29.75
CA GLU A 49 -30.48 30.42 -28.53
C GLU A 49 -31.61 30.09 -27.55
N ASN A 50 -31.28 29.91 -26.28
CA ASN A 50 -32.24 29.62 -25.22
C ASN A 50 -31.99 30.56 -24.05
N ALA A 51 -33.00 30.75 -23.20
CA ALA A 51 -32.86 31.51 -21.97
C ALA A 51 -31.77 30.91 -21.06
N ASP A 52 -31.09 31.73 -20.26
CA ASP A 52 -29.97 31.31 -19.39
C ASP A 52 -30.31 30.17 -18.42
N GLU A 53 -31.59 30.08 -18.04
CA GLU A 53 -32.11 29.07 -17.12
C GLU A 53 -32.60 27.79 -17.82
N ALA A 54 -32.55 27.74 -19.15
CA ALA A 54 -33.03 26.61 -19.92
C ALA A 54 -32.13 25.38 -19.74
N VAL A 55 -32.71 24.30 -19.21
CA VAL A 55 -32.01 23.01 -18.99
C VAL A 55 -32.00 22.16 -20.28
N THR A 56 -32.98 22.36 -21.16
CA THR A 56 -33.10 21.67 -22.45
C THR A 56 -33.37 22.67 -23.57
N CYS A 57 -32.90 22.34 -24.76
CA CYS A 57 -33.09 23.15 -25.95
C CYS A 57 -34.55 23.09 -26.37
N ILE A 58 -35.21 24.24 -26.44
CA ILE A 58 -36.62 24.32 -26.84
C ILE A 58 -36.84 23.84 -28.28
N HIS A 59 -35.81 23.92 -29.12
CA HIS A 59 -35.89 23.56 -30.53
C HIS A 59 -35.64 22.07 -30.81
N CYS A 60 -34.65 21.45 -30.14
CA CYS A 60 -34.26 20.05 -30.46
C CYS A 60 -34.33 19.08 -29.27
N GLY A 61 -34.73 19.55 -28.09
CA GLY A 61 -34.86 18.74 -26.87
C GLY A 61 -33.54 18.31 -26.21
N GLU A 62 -32.39 18.71 -26.77
CA GLU A 62 -31.07 18.35 -26.23
C GLU A 62 -30.80 19.06 -24.90
N MET A 63 -30.13 18.41 -23.93
CA MET A 63 -29.71 19.10 -22.71
C MET A 63 -28.69 20.20 -23.03
N LEU A 64 -28.90 21.39 -22.48
CA LEU A 64 -28.02 22.53 -22.66
C LEU A 64 -26.94 22.52 -21.57
N VAL A 65 -25.67 22.59 -21.96
CA VAL A 65 -24.52 22.58 -21.04
C VAL A 65 -23.79 23.91 -21.16
N ARG A 66 -23.65 24.63 -20.03
CA ARG A 66 -22.96 25.93 -19.98
C ARG A 66 -21.48 25.80 -20.36
N LYS A 67 -21.06 26.54 -21.39
CA LYS A 67 -19.70 26.51 -21.96
C LYS A 67 -18.61 27.00 -21.00
N GLU A 68 -18.95 27.92 -20.08
CA GLU A 68 -18.02 28.39 -19.03
C GLU A 68 -17.69 27.28 -18.02
N ASN A 69 -18.61 26.36 -17.75
CA ASN A 69 -18.40 25.26 -16.81
C ASN A 69 -17.52 24.15 -17.40
N THR A 70 -17.59 23.88 -18.71
CA THR A 70 -16.81 22.80 -19.34
C THR A 70 -15.34 23.16 -19.50
N VAL A 71 -15.02 24.38 -19.96
CA VAL A 71 -13.62 24.83 -20.10
C VAL A 71 -12.95 24.98 -18.73
N SER A 72 -13.65 25.55 -17.74
CA SER A 72 -13.17 25.65 -16.36
C SER A 72 -12.95 24.28 -15.71
N ALA A 73 -13.85 23.32 -15.94
CA ALA A 73 -13.71 21.96 -15.42
C ALA A 73 -12.59 21.16 -16.11
N GLU A 74 -12.43 21.27 -17.43
CA GLU A 74 -11.35 20.62 -18.17
C GLU A 74 -9.97 21.17 -17.79
N ILE A 75 -9.84 22.50 -17.64
CA ILE A 75 -8.60 23.13 -17.16
C ILE A 75 -8.29 22.70 -15.72
N LYS A 76 -9.28 22.67 -14.83
CA LYS A 76 -9.10 22.18 -13.44
C LYS A 76 -8.69 20.71 -13.40
N LYS A 77 -9.30 19.87 -14.23
CA LYS A 77 -8.97 18.44 -14.35
C LYS A 77 -7.55 18.22 -14.86
N SER A 78 -7.14 18.97 -15.89
CA SER A 78 -5.75 18.92 -16.40
C SER A 78 -4.75 19.36 -15.32
N ALA A 79 -5.01 20.48 -14.64
CA ALA A 79 -4.13 20.98 -13.59
C ALA A 79 -4.02 20.00 -12.40
N LEU A 80 -5.11 19.31 -12.05
CA LEU A 80 -5.11 18.26 -11.03
C LEU A 80 -4.28 17.05 -11.48
N GLN A 81 -4.42 16.61 -12.73
CA GLN A 81 -3.63 15.51 -13.28
C GLN A 81 -2.14 15.82 -13.26
N ASP A 82 -1.73 17.05 -13.61
CA ASP A 82 -0.32 17.43 -13.59
C ASP A 82 0.24 17.47 -12.16
N LYS A 83 -0.52 18.00 -11.19
CA LYS A 83 -0.15 17.91 -9.76
C LYS A 83 -0.02 16.47 -9.28
N LEU A 84 -0.92 15.57 -9.71
CA LEU A 84 -0.83 14.16 -9.34
C LEU A 84 0.41 13.49 -9.96
N LYS A 85 0.78 13.82 -11.20
CA LYS A 85 2.04 13.34 -11.82
C LYS A 85 3.27 13.81 -11.04
N GLU A 86 3.29 15.06 -10.59
CA GLU A 86 4.37 15.57 -9.73
C GLU A 86 4.50 14.74 -8.45
N ILE A 87 3.37 14.49 -7.77
CA ILE A 87 3.35 13.67 -6.54
C ILE A 87 3.82 12.24 -6.80
N ILE A 88 3.38 11.62 -7.90
CA ILE A 88 3.83 10.28 -8.30
C ILE A 88 5.34 10.27 -8.48
N ASN A 89 5.89 11.28 -9.16
CA ASN A 89 7.34 11.41 -9.37
C ASN A 89 8.09 11.63 -8.05
N GLU A 90 7.58 12.46 -7.14
CA GLU A 90 8.18 12.68 -5.82
C GLU A 90 8.17 11.43 -4.93
N GLU A 91 7.04 10.71 -4.87
CA GLU A 91 6.92 9.44 -4.15
C GLU A 91 7.87 8.40 -4.75
N GLY A 92 7.95 8.30 -6.09
CA GLY A 92 8.88 7.42 -6.79
C GLY A 92 10.35 7.74 -6.50
N LYS A 93 10.73 9.03 -6.55
CA LYS A 93 12.09 9.48 -6.21
C LYS A 93 12.44 9.15 -4.76
N THR A 94 11.51 9.40 -3.84
CA THR A 94 11.67 9.06 -2.42
C THR A 94 11.86 7.54 -2.24
N ALA A 95 11.10 6.74 -2.99
CA ALA A 95 11.24 5.28 -2.99
C ALA A 95 12.62 4.83 -3.50
N ASP A 96 13.10 5.40 -4.60
CA ASP A 96 14.44 5.14 -5.16
C ASP A 96 15.54 5.47 -4.13
N GLU A 97 15.44 6.60 -3.42
CA GLU A 97 16.41 6.97 -2.38
C GLU A 97 16.46 5.97 -1.23
N PHE A 98 15.30 5.49 -0.75
CA PHE A 98 15.26 4.46 0.29
C PHE A 98 15.77 3.11 -0.22
N PHE A 99 15.45 2.75 -1.46
CA PHE A 99 15.91 1.52 -2.08
C PHE A 99 17.44 1.49 -2.21
N GLN A 100 18.05 2.57 -2.70
CA GLN A 100 19.50 2.70 -2.81
C GLN A 100 20.21 2.63 -1.45
N LYS A 101 19.56 3.10 -0.37
CA LYS A 101 20.04 2.97 1.01
C LYS A 101 19.83 1.57 1.62
N GLY A 102 19.24 0.62 0.88
CA GLY A 102 18.94 -0.74 1.32
C GLY A 102 17.64 -0.87 2.15
N ASN A 103 16.87 0.21 2.30
CA ASN A 103 15.57 0.22 2.99
C ASN A 103 14.45 -0.23 2.04
N VAL A 104 14.53 -1.48 1.60
CA VAL A 104 13.66 -2.07 0.57
C VAL A 104 12.18 -2.11 0.99
N ASP A 105 11.88 -2.39 2.26
CA ASP A 105 10.50 -2.48 2.76
C ASP A 105 9.82 -1.09 2.75
N LEU A 106 10.56 -0.04 3.14
CA LEU A 106 10.05 1.33 3.13
C LEU A 106 9.88 1.84 1.70
N ALA A 107 10.85 1.58 0.83
CA ALA A 107 10.75 1.91 -0.60
C ALA A 107 9.52 1.28 -1.25
N ALA A 108 9.24 0.01 -0.95
CA ALA A 108 8.06 -0.70 -1.48
C ALA A 108 6.74 -0.01 -1.10
N LEU A 109 6.62 0.57 0.11
CA LEU A 109 5.42 1.30 0.52
C LEU A 109 5.19 2.56 -0.32
N PHE A 110 6.24 3.34 -0.58
CA PHE A 110 6.18 4.51 -1.46
C PHE A 110 5.82 4.12 -2.90
N TYR A 111 6.48 3.10 -3.45
CA TYR A 111 6.18 2.59 -4.79
C TYR A 111 4.72 2.17 -4.95
N ARG A 112 4.18 1.42 -3.98
CA ARG A 112 2.79 0.97 -4.00
C ARG A 112 1.81 2.14 -3.96
N ASN A 113 2.11 3.16 -3.16
CA ASN A 113 1.27 4.35 -3.08
C ASN A 113 1.30 5.17 -4.36
N ALA A 114 2.49 5.41 -4.91
CA ALA A 114 2.66 6.12 -6.15
C ALA A 114 1.94 5.42 -7.31
N LEU A 115 2.00 4.08 -7.35
CA LEU A 115 1.23 3.29 -8.30
C LEU A 115 -0.28 3.45 -8.08
N ALA A 116 -0.77 3.40 -6.85
CA ALA A 116 -2.19 3.60 -6.56
C ALA A 116 -2.71 4.96 -7.04
N ILE A 117 -1.89 6.02 -6.91
CA ILE A 117 -2.22 7.36 -7.43
C ILE A 117 -2.14 7.41 -8.96
N HIS A 118 -1.13 6.77 -9.57
CA HIS A 118 -0.97 6.72 -11.03
C HIS A 118 -2.20 6.14 -11.73
N LEU A 119 -2.79 5.10 -11.13
CA LEU A 119 -3.98 4.42 -11.64
C LEU A 119 -5.27 5.24 -11.56
N LEU A 120 -5.25 6.40 -10.91
CA LEU A 120 -6.34 7.38 -11.00
C LEU A 120 -6.24 8.30 -12.21
N ILE A 121 -5.05 8.39 -12.81
CA ILE A 121 -4.77 9.21 -14.00
C ILE A 121 -4.85 8.35 -15.26
N ASP A 122 -4.35 7.12 -15.19
CA ASP A 122 -4.31 6.17 -16.29
C ASP A 122 -5.12 4.89 -15.97
N ASP A 123 -6.33 4.83 -16.54
CA ASP A 123 -7.27 3.74 -16.36
C ASP A 123 -6.83 2.43 -17.04
N THR A 124 -5.75 2.45 -17.84
CA THR A 124 -5.23 1.27 -18.55
C THR A 124 -4.69 0.19 -17.61
N ASN A 125 -4.52 0.51 -16.32
CA ASN A 125 -3.79 -0.29 -15.36
C ASN A 125 -2.33 -0.59 -15.74
N ALA A 126 -1.76 0.18 -16.68
CA ALA A 126 -0.35 0.06 -17.04
C ALA A 126 0.51 0.56 -15.88
N VAL A 127 1.48 -0.25 -15.47
CA VAL A 127 2.56 0.19 -14.57
C VAL A 127 3.63 0.79 -15.48
N PRO A 128 4.22 1.96 -15.16
CA PRO A 128 5.36 2.46 -15.92
C PRO A 128 6.45 1.36 -16.02
N PRO A 129 7.02 1.08 -17.22
CA PRO A 129 7.99 -0.02 -17.36
C PRO A 129 9.21 0.12 -16.45
N SER A 130 9.60 1.36 -16.13
CA SER A 130 10.66 1.66 -15.15
C SER A 130 10.34 1.16 -13.75
N TRP A 131 9.06 0.98 -13.42
CA TRP A 131 8.54 0.57 -12.12
C TRP A 131 8.07 -0.89 -12.11
N GLU A 132 7.74 -1.52 -13.25
CA GLU A 132 7.32 -2.93 -13.33
C GLU A 132 8.30 -3.90 -12.64
N GLU A 133 9.60 -3.68 -12.78
CA GLU A 133 10.63 -4.49 -12.11
C GLU A 133 10.76 -4.21 -10.59
N ARG A 134 10.23 -3.06 -10.11
CA ARG A 134 10.42 -2.52 -8.75
C ARG A 134 9.18 -2.58 -7.85
N THR A 135 7.98 -2.38 -8.40
CA THR A 135 6.68 -2.34 -7.67
C THR A 135 6.11 -3.73 -7.42
N PHE A 136 6.42 -4.70 -8.29
CA PHE A 136 5.91 -6.07 -8.17
C PHE A 136 7.01 -7.09 -8.34
N PRO A 137 7.92 -7.16 -7.40
CA PRO A 137 8.78 -8.29 -7.38
C PRO A 137 7.95 -9.35 -6.63
N LYS A 138 7.18 -10.13 -7.40
CA LYS A 138 6.83 -11.52 -7.03
C LYS A 138 8.07 -12.25 -6.47
N ASN A 139 9.27 -11.73 -6.78
CA ASN A 139 10.60 -12.10 -6.31
C ASN A 139 11.29 -11.19 -5.24
N ALA A 140 10.91 -9.96 -4.86
CA ALA A 140 11.74 -9.13 -3.91
C ALA A 140 11.45 -9.43 -2.44
N ILE A 141 10.78 -10.55 -2.24
CA ILE A 141 10.62 -11.18 -0.95
C ILE A 141 11.62 -12.33 -0.81
N GLN A 142 12.62 -12.43 -1.71
CA GLN A 142 13.80 -13.24 -1.47
C GLN A 142 14.42 -12.81 -0.13
N PRO A 143 14.51 -13.71 0.86
CA PRO A 143 15.11 -13.36 2.13
C PRO A 143 16.56 -12.94 1.89
N LEU A 144 16.93 -11.75 2.40
CA LEU A 144 18.29 -11.24 2.29
C LEU A 144 19.26 -12.25 2.89
N LYS A 145 20.39 -12.48 2.22
CA LYS A 145 21.48 -13.26 2.82
C LYS A 145 22.32 -12.33 3.68
N ILE A 146 22.26 -12.52 4.99
CA ILE A 146 22.97 -11.70 5.96
C ILE A 146 23.98 -12.53 6.74
N LYS A 147 24.98 -11.85 7.30
CA LYS A 147 25.91 -12.44 8.28
C LYS A 147 25.19 -12.50 9.62
N ILE A 148 25.01 -13.72 10.12
CA ILE A 148 24.43 -13.96 11.45
C ILE A 148 25.46 -14.58 12.38
N LYS A 149 25.20 -14.49 13.69
CA LYS A 149 25.91 -15.32 14.66
C LYS A 149 25.69 -16.79 14.30
N CYS A 150 26.77 -17.57 14.33
CA CYS A 150 26.74 -19.00 14.09
C CYS A 150 25.68 -19.66 14.97
N ARG A 151 24.69 -20.30 14.33
CA ARG A 151 23.51 -20.89 15.01
C ARG A 151 23.89 -22.06 15.91
N ALA A 152 25.07 -22.65 15.69
CA ALA A 152 25.60 -23.74 16.51
C ALA A 152 26.21 -23.24 17.84
N CYS A 153 27.12 -22.26 17.77
CA CYS A 153 27.92 -21.81 18.91
C CYS A 153 27.49 -20.47 19.50
N GLY A 154 26.42 -19.87 18.97
CA GLY A 154 25.90 -18.57 19.42
C GLY A 154 26.83 -17.39 19.12
N GLY A 155 27.77 -17.55 18.18
CA GLY A 155 28.78 -16.54 17.87
C GLY A 155 30.13 -16.71 18.54
N SER A 156 30.26 -17.64 19.49
CA SER A 156 31.53 -17.83 20.23
C SER A 156 32.69 -18.37 19.38
N GLY A 157 32.39 -18.93 18.21
CA GLY A 157 33.35 -19.67 17.38
C GLY A 157 33.83 -20.97 18.01
N LYS A 158 33.40 -21.27 19.24
CA LYS A 158 33.94 -22.35 20.07
C LYS A 158 32.86 -23.39 20.36
N ARG A 159 33.29 -24.61 20.63
CA ARG A 159 32.45 -25.68 21.15
C ARG A 159 33.10 -26.32 22.36
N THR A 160 32.27 -26.92 23.18
CA THR A 160 32.67 -27.74 24.33
C THR A 160 32.47 -29.20 23.98
N ILE A 161 33.37 -30.04 24.49
CA ILE A 161 33.22 -31.49 24.48
C ILE A 161 33.44 -31.99 25.90
N GLU A 162 32.54 -32.85 26.35
CA GLU A 162 32.75 -33.64 27.55
C GLU A 162 33.57 -34.89 27.18
N THR A 163 34.83 -34.92 27.58
CA THR A 163 35.69 -36.09 27.48
C THR A 163 35.67 -36.86 28.80
N VAL A 164 35.66 -38.19 28.72
CA VAL A 164 35.79 -39.04 29.90
C VAL A 164 37.26 -39.36 30.10
N GLY A 165 37.75 -39.17 31.33
CA GLY A 165 39.09 -39.55 31.75
C GLY A 165 39.31 -41.06 31.73
N LEU A 166 40.58 -41.47 31.70
CA LEU A 166 40.99 -42.88 31.65
C LEU A 166 40.46 -43.71 32.84
N ASP A 167 40.18 -43.06 33.97
CA ASP A 167 39.61 -43.66 35.18
C ASP A 167 38.10 -43.92 35.08
N SER A 168 37.45 -43.55 33.97
CA SER A 168 36.00 -43.68 33.71
C SER A 168 35.09 -42.96 34.72
N LYS A 169 35.67 -42.20 35.66
CA LYS A 169 34.98 -41.47 36.72
C LYS A 169 35.13 -39.96 36.55
N THR A 170 36.26 -39.50 36.04
CA THR A 170 36.51 -38.07 35.83
C THR A 170 35.95 -37.64 34.48
N THR A 171 35.07 -36.63 34.47
CA THR A 171 34.62 -36.01 33.21
C THR A 171 35.32 -34.66 33.08
N SER A 172 36.10 -34.47 32.03
CA SER A 172 36.75 -33.21 31.71
C SER A 172 35.99 -32.52 30.58
N VAL A 173 35.74 -31.21 30.72
CA VAL A 173 35.14 -30.42 29.65
C VAL A 173 36.29 -29.79 28.87
N SER A 174 36.60 -30.31 27.69
CA SER A 174 37.48 -29.60 26.76
C SER A 174 36.70 -28.42 26.19
N SER A 175 36.95 -27.23 26.73
CA SER A 175 36.34 -25.98 26.28
C SER A 175 37.25 -25.25 25.29
N GLY A 176 36.67 -24.63 24.26
CA GLY A 176 37.42 -23.73 23.37
C GLY A 176 37.89 -24.34 22.06
N LEU A 177 37.49 -25.59 21.75
CA LEU A 177 37.72 -26.17 20.43
C LEU A 177 36.95 -25.39 19.35
N PRO A 178 37.47 -25.29 18.12
CA PRO A 178 36.76 -24.60 17.05
C PRO A 178 35.41 -25.27 16.78
N CYS A 179 34.38 -24.43 16.60
CA CYS A 179 33.05 -24.88 16.21
C CYS A 179 33.12 -25.56 14.83
N LEU A 180 32.53 -26.75 14.71
CA LEU A 180 32.55 -27.54 13.46
C LEU A 180 31.59 -27.05 12.38
N ILE A 181 30.82 -25.99 12.65
CA ILE A 181 29.85 -25.43 11.70
C ILE A 181 30.42 -24.15 11.10
N CYS A 182 30.93 -23.23 11.92
CA CYS A 182 31.53 -21.98 11.46
C CYS A 182 33.08 -22.01 11.40
N ASN A 183 33.70 -23.15 11.70
CA ASN A 183 35.17 -23.34 11.72
C ASN A 183 35.91 -22.28 12.53
N GLY A 184 35.40 -21.91 13.71
CA GLY A 184 36.05 -20.92 14.58
C GLY A 184 35.64 -19.47 14.33
N THR A 185 35.02 -19.14 13.19
CA THR A 185 34.69 -17.75 12.84
C THR A 185 33.59 -17.13 13.69
N GLY A 186 32.72 -17.97 14.27
CA GLY A 186 31.53 -17.50 14.99
C GLY A 186 30.43 -16.93 14.08
N ILE A 187 30.62 -16.91 12.76
CA ILE A 187 29.69 -16.27 11.81
C ILE A 187 29.22 -17.29 10.77
N GLU A 188 27.96 -17.18 10.37
CA GLU A 188 27.38 -17.92 9.25
C GLU A 188 26.70 -16.94 8.28
N ILE A 189 26.71 -17.25 6.99
CA ILE A 189 25.88 -16.55 6.00
C ILE A 189 24.59 -17.35 5.86
N ALA A 190 23.46 -16.72 6.14
CA ALA A 190 22.17 -17.38 6.05
C ALA A 190 21.08 -16.41 5.57
N GLU A 191 19.94 -16.98 5.19
CA GLU A 191 18.71 -16.20 5.03
C GLU A 191 18.40 -15.46 6.33
N GLU A 192 18.05 -14.17 6.20
CA GLU A 192 17.60 -13.32 7.28
C GLU A 192 16.49 -14.02 8.06
N PRO A 193 16.62 -14.15 9.39
CA PRO A 193 15.60 -14.84 10.15
C PRO A 193 14.29 -14.02 10.13
N TRP A 194 13.19 -14.75 10.18
CA TRP A 194 11.87 -14.19 9.90
C TRP A 194 11.45 -13.10 10.90
N LYS A 195 11.91 -13.18 12.15
CA LYS A 195 11.57 -12.22 13.22
C LYS A 195 12.15 -10.84 12.92
N GLU A 196 13.42 -10.80 12.58
CA GLU A 196 14.16 -9.59 12.22
C GLU A 196 13.54 -8.95 10.97
N ARG A 197 13.17 -9.77 9.99
CA ARG A 197 12.42 -9.30 8.81
C ARG A 197 11.07 -8.68 9.18
N ARG A 198 10.29 -9.33 10.04
CA ARG A 198 9.00 -8.82 10.51
C ARG A 198 9.17 -7.48 11.23
N GLU A 199 10.17 -7.36 12.08
CA GLU A 199 10.48 -6.13 12.82
C GLU A 199 10.85 -4.99 11.88
N ARG A 200 11.70 -5.25 10.87
CA ARG A 200 12.05 -4.25 9.84
C ARG A 200 10.82 -3.76 9.07
N PHE A 201 9.91 -4.66 8.70
CA PHE A 201 8.68 -4.27 8.01
C PHE A 201 7.76 -3.40 8.88
N ILE A 202 7.57 -3.77 10.16
CA ILE A 202 6.78 -2.97 11.11
C ILE A 202 7.38 -1.57 11.28
N GLU A 203 8.71 -1.48 11.35
CA GLU A 203 9.42 -0.21 11.45
C GLU A 203 9.27 0.62 10.16
N ALA A 204 9.36 -0.01 8.98
CA ALA A 204 9.10 0.65 7.71
C ALA A 204 7.68 1.21 7.63
N GLU A 205 6.65 0.46 8.05
CA GLU A 205 5.27 0.97 8.10
C GLU A 205 5.12 2.18 9.04
N ARG A 206 5.78 2.18 10.19
CA ARG A 206 5.76 3.32 11.13
C ARG A 206 6.42 4.55 10.54
N GLN A 207 7.59 4.38 9.91
CA GLN A 207 8.30 5.48 9.26
C GLN A 207 7.49 6.04 8.09
N TYR A 208 6.93 5.16 7.26
CA TYR A 208 6.07 5.54 6.15
C TYR A 208 4.86 6.34 6.64
N LEU A 209 4.17 5.86 7.68
CA LEU A 209 3.05 6.56 8.31
C LEU A 209 3.45 7.97 8.81
N ALA A 210 4.61 8.10 9.44
CA ALA A 210 5.09 9.38 9.94
C ALA A 210 5.37 10.37 8.80
N ILE A 211 6.02 9.91 7.72
CA ILE A 211 6.34 10.75 6.55
C ILE A 211 5.05 11.22 5.86
N GLN A 212 4.09 10.32 5.62
CA GLN A 212 2.85 10.68 4.94
C GLN A 212 1.99 11.65 5.76
N LYS A 213 1.95 11.48 7.09
CA LYS A 213 1.31 12.44 8.00
C LYS A 213 2.00 13.81 7.95
N ALA A 214 3.33 13.85 7.90
CA ALA A 214 4.08 15.11 7.78
C ALA A 214 3.75 15.86 6.47
N LYS A 215 3.51 15.11 5.38
CA LYS A 215 3.01 15.65 4.10
C LYS A 215 1.54 16.10 4.13
N ARG A 216 0.83 15.90 5.26
CA ARG A 216 -0.62 16.14 5.41
C ARG A 216 -1.47 15.34 4.41
N PHE A 217 -0.98 14.18 3.97
CA PHE A 217 -1.74 13.30 3.10
C PHE A 217 -2.88 12.66 3.89
N VAL A 218 -3.97 12.38 3.19
CA VAL A 218 -5.17 11.73 3.73
C VAL A 218 -5.16 10.27 3.31
N ARG A 219 -5.61 9.40 4.21
CA ARG A 219 -5.60 7.96 4.01
C ARG A 219 -6.92 7.44 3.45
N ILE A 220 -6.87 6.73 2.32
CA ILE A 220 -8.01 6.03 1.72
C ILE A 220 -7.67 4.53 1.65
N GLY A 221 -8.17 3.76 2.62
CA GLY A 221 -7.74 2.38 2.82
C GLY A 221 -6.26 2.32 3.18
N GLY A 222 -5.43 1.71 2.34
CA GLY A 222 -3.97 1.72 2.52
C GLY A 222 -3.23 2.82 1.76
N ALA A 223 -3.90 3.51 0.83
CA ALA A 223 -3.27 4.57 0.02
C ALA A 223 -3.26 5.90 0.77
N TRP A 224 -2.25 6.71 0.49
CA TRP A 224 -2.05 8.06 0.98
C TRP A 224 -2.10 9.03 -0.19
N VAL A 225 -3.07 9.93 -0.16
CA VAL A 225 -3.34 10.87 -1.24
C VAL A 225 -3.27 12.31 -0.74
N PRO A 226 -2.90 13.28 -1.59
CA PRO A 226 -2.94 14.68 -1.21
C PRO A 226 -4.37 15.12 -0.88
N PRO A 227 -4.55 16.11 0.02
CA PRO A 227 -5.87 16.63 0.36
C PRO A 227 -6.59 17.26 -0.84
N THR A 228 -5.85 17.76 -1.84
CA THR A 228 -6.44 18.31 -3.07
C THR A 228 -7.23 17.27 -3.87
N LEU A 229 -6.94 15.97 -3.70
CA LEU A 229 -7.68 14.90 -4.37
C LEU A 229 -9.07 14.66 -3.75
N ILE A 230 -9.27 15.03 -2.49
CA ILE A 230 -10.53 14.83 -1.76
C ILE A 230 -11.40 16.09 -1.69
N GLU A 231 -10.97 17.18 -2.32
CA GLU A 231 -11.78 18.40 -2.47
C GLU A 231 -13.06 18.11 -3.27
N GLU A 232 -12.98 17.17 -4.21
CA GLU A 232 -14.14 16.60 -4.90
C GLU A 232 -14.39 15.16 -4.43
N PRO A 233 -15.68 14.73 -4.32
CA PRO A 233 -16.00 13.38 -3.91
C PRO A 233 -15.50 12.37 -4.95
N LEU A 234 -14.58 11.50 -4.54
CA LEU A 234 -14.08 10.42 -5.38
C LEU A 234 -15.19 9.42 -5.69
N SER A 235 -15.19 8.94 -6.94
CA SER A 235 -16.09 7.87 -7.37
C SER A 235 -15.82 6.56 -6.64
N ASN A 236 -16.81 5.67 -6.56
CA ASN A 236 -16.63 4.33 -5.99
C ASN A 236 -15.50 3.57 -6.70
N LYS A 237 -15.37 3.74 -8.02
CA LYS A 237 -14.28 3.13 -8.81
C LYS A 237 -12.90 3.63 -8.37
N GLN A 238 -12.73 4.95 -8.24
CA GLN A 238 -11.47 5.55 -7.80
C GLN A 238 -11.13 5.13 -6.37
N ILE A 239 -12.11 5.10 -5.47
CA ILE A 239 -11.91 4.63 -4.09
C ILE A 239 -11.48 3.16 -4.08
N ALA A 240 -12.13 2.29 -4.84
CA ALA A 240 -11.76 0.88 -4.93
C ALA A 240 -10.36 0.67 -5.53
N MET A 241 -9.99 1.44 -6.56
CA MET A 241 -8.64 1.44 -7.13
C MET A 241 -7.60 1.78 -6.05
N LEU A 242 -7.72 2.92 -5.37
CA LEU A 242 -6.81 3.31 -4.29
C LEU A 242 -6.68 2.22 -3.21
N LYS A 243 -7.80 1.62 -2.81
CA LYS A 243 -7.81 0.60 -1.75
C LYS A 243 -7.14 -0.70 -2.18
N ARG A 244 -7.33 -1.15 -3.42
CA ARG A 244 -6.86 -2.46 -3.92
C ARG A 244 -5.33 -2.54 -4.10
N PHE A 245 -4.68 -1.46 -4.52
CA PHE A 245 -3.22 -1.48 -4.76
C PHE A 245 -2.39 -1.28 -3.48
N CYS A 246 -2.98 -0.68 -2.46
CA CYS A 246 -2.37 -0.51 -1.14
C CYS A 246 -2.94 -1.47 -0.08
N VAL A 247 -3.44 -2.63 -0.49
CA VAL A 247 -3.97 -3.66 0.43
C VAL A 247 -2.97 -4.02 1.51
N SER A 248 -3.41 -3.97 2.78
CA SER A 248 -2.61 -4.47 3.90
C SER A 248 -2.21 -5.92 3.65
N PRO A 249 -0.92 -6.26 3.82
CA PRO A 249 -0.42 -7.58 3.50
C PRO A 249 -1.01 -8.65 4.42
N CYS A 250 -0.73 -9.92 4.15
CA CYS A 250 -1.12 -11.02 5.02
C CYS A 250 -0.57 -10.81 6.44
N GLU A 251 -1.45 -10.65 7.43
CA GLU A 251 -1.11 -10.34 8.82
C GLU A 251 -0.20 -11.39 9.49
N LYS A 252 -0.26 -12.64 9.04
CA LYS A 252 0.57 -13.72 9.61
C LYS A 252 2.03 -13.59 9.18
N CYS A 253 2.28 -13.18 7.95
CA CYS A 253 3.63 -13.11 7.39
C CYS A 253 4.11 -11.68 7.13
N TYR A 254 3.26 -10.67 7.34
CA TYR A 254 3.53 -9.26 7.06
C TYR A 254 4.04 -9.06 5.63
N GLY A 255 3.40 -9.72 4.68
CA GLY A 255 3.76 -9.62 3.27
C GLY A 255 4.84 -10.59 2.85
N SER A 256 5.64 -11.13 3.77
CA SER A 256 6.82 -11.92 3.43
C SER A 256 6.55 -13.29 2.77
N GLY A 257 5.30 -13.73 2.69
CA GLY A 257 4.94 -15.07 2.19
C GLY A 257 5.49 -16.23 3.02
N ARG A 258 6.19 -15.94 4.12
CA ARG A 258 6.85 -16.93 4.99
C ARG A 258 6.47 -16.70 6.45
N SER A 259 6.53 -17.74 7.25
CA SER A 259 6.36 -17.67 8.69
C SER A 259 7.50 -18.38 9.40
N GLU A 260 7.74 -18.02 10.66
CA GLU A 260 8.73 -18.69 11.50
C GLU A 260 8.50 -20.20 11.50
N CYS A 261 9.56 -20.98 11.28
CA CYS A 261 9.49 -22.43 11.43
C CYS A 261 9.38 -22.77 12.91
N LEU A 262 8.25 -23.30 13.33
CA LEU A 262 7.96 -23.59 14.75
C LEU A 262 8.88 -24.68 15.31
N ARG A 263 9.27 -25.67 14.48
CA ARG A 263 10.14 -26.76 14.90
C ARG A 263 11.54 -26.31 15.32
N CYS A 264 12.12 -25.34 14.62
CA CYS A 264 13.45 -24.80 14.94
C CYS A 264 13.40 -23.40 15.56
N LYS A 265 12.21 -22.83 15.73
CA LYS A 265 11.98 -21.47 16.25
C LYS A 265 12.84 -20.42 15.53
N GLY A 266 12.81 -20.41 14.20
CA GLY A 266 13.56 -19.44 13.40
C GLY A 266 15.04 -19.76 13.20
N THR A 267 15.64 -20.67 13.97
CA THR A 267 17.08 -20.90 13.94
C THR A 267 17.58 -21.71 12.74
N GLY A 268 16.71 -22.46 12.07
CA GLY A 268 17.10 -23.38 10.99
C GLY A 268 17.85 -24.64 11.46
N MET A 269 18.11 -24.80 12.76
CA MET A 269 18.77 -25.98 13.31
C MET A 269 17.96 -26.54 14.47
N VAL A 270 18.00 -27.86 14.64
CA VAL A 270 17.42 -28.54 15.80
C VAL A 270 18.51 -29.30 16.54
N THR A 271 18.27 -29.58 17.81
CA THR A 271 19.15 -30.48 18.58
C THR A 271 19.22 -31.83 17.89
N CYS A 272 20.39 -32.47 17.97
CA CYS A 272 20.57 -33.79 17.37
C CYS A 272 19.53 -34.77 17.93
N PRO A 273 18.71 -35.43 17.09
CA PRO A 273 17.68 -36.36 17.55
C PRO A 273 18.25 -37.70 18.04
N ASN A 274 19.56 -37.94 17.84
CA ASN A 274 20.19 -39.19 18.24
C ASN A 274 20.15 -39.38 19.76
N LYS A 275 19.53 -40.47 20.21
CA LYS A 275 19.45 -40.81 21.63
C LYS A 275 20.85 -40.90 22.25
N GLY A 276 21.02 -40.28 23.42
CA GLY A 276 22.31 -40.24 24.12
C GLY A 276 23.34 -39.29 23.50
N CYS A 277 22.99 -38.51 22.48
CA CYS A 277 23.87 -37.46 21.96
C CYS A 277 23.95 -36.28 22.94
N LYS A 278 25.12 -36.06 23.55
CA LYS A 278 25.43 -34.86 24.33
C LYS A 278 26.44 -34.02 23.57
N ASN A 279 26.06 -32.82 23.15
CA ASN A 279 26.92 -31.88 22.41
C ASN A 279 27.71 -32.49 21.24
N GLY A 280 27.10 -33.44 20.54
CA GLY A 280 27.68 -34.09 19.37
C GLY A 280 28.45 -35.37 19.66
N GLN A 281 28.44 -35.85 20.91
CA GLN A 281 29.10 -37.09 21.30
C GLN A 281 28.14 -38.12 21.84
N VAL A 282 28.50 -39.39 21.63
CA VAL A 282 27.82 -40.56 22.21
C VAL A 282 28.83 -41.32 23.04
N TYR A 283 28.41 -41.80 24.21
CA TYR A 283 29.26 -42.53 25.13
C TYR A 283 28.95 -44.02 25.03
N LYS A 284 30.00 -44.82 24.89
CA LYS A 284 29.93 -46.28 24.89
C LYS A 284 30.79 -46.83 26.01
N GLU A 285 30.26 -47.86 26.67
CA GLU A 285 31.03 -48.68 27.60
C GLU A 285 31.66 -49.82 26.80
N LYS A 286 32.97 -50.01 26.97
CA LYS A 286 33.73 -51.14 26.43
C LYS A 286 34.43 -51.84 27.57
N ASP A 287 34.59 -53.15 27.47
CA ASP A 287 35.40 -53.90 28.43
C ASP A 287 36.87 -53.55 28.20
N GLY A 288 37.59 -53.22 29.27
CA GLY A 288 38.99 -52.87 29.18
C GLY A 288 39.85 -54.11 28.97
N GLU A 289 40.60 -54.16 27.86
CA GLU A 289 41.58 -55.24 27.61
C GLU A 289 42.73 -55.23 28.64
N LEU A 290 42.97 -54.10 29.31
CA LEU A 290 44.10 -53.85 30.21
C LEU A 290 43.69 -53.47 31.65
N SER A 291 42.40 -53.32 31.94
CA SER A 291 41.90 -52.98 33.27
C SER A 291 40.66 -53.80 33.61
N SER A 292 40.54 -54.23 34.86
CA SER A 292 39.41 -55.03 35.38
C SER A 292 38.09 -54.25 35.50
N GLY A 293 37.89 -53.19 34.70
CA GLY A 293 36.74 -52.30 34.75
C GLY A 293 36.23 -51.89 33.36
N LYS A 294 34.96 -51.48 33.30
CA LYS A 294 34.35 -50.93 32.09
C LYS A 294 34.96 -49.55 31.77
N ILE A 295 35.54 -49.42 30.58
CA ILE A 295 36.07 -48.16 30.06
C ILE A 295 34.93 -47.40 29.37
N ARG A 296 34.69 -46.16 29.78
CA ARG A 296 33.78 -45.25 29.07
C ARG A 296 34.54 -44.46 28.01
N SER A 297 34.26 -44.74 26.74
CA SER A 297 34.80 -43.99 25.61
C SER A 297 33.75 -43.07 24.99
N SER A 298 34.16 -41.87 24.60
CA SER A 298 33.33 -40.94 23.84
C SER A 298 33.64 -41.02 22.34
N GLU A 299 32.62 -41.17 21.50
CA GLU A 299 32.74 -41.17 20.04
C GLU A 299 31.92 -40.03 19.43
N LYS A 300 32.30 -39.57 18.24
CA LYS A 300 31.46 -38.61 17.50
C LYS A 300 30.10 -39.23 17.24
N CYS A 301 29.04 -38.51 17.56
CA CYS A 301 27.68 -38.94 17.27
C CYS A 301 27.54 -39.20 15.76
N PRO A 302 27.08 -40.38 15.33
CA PRO A 302 27.02 -40.75 13.92
C PRO A 302 26.03 -39.88 13.12
N VAL A 303 24.98 -39.39 13.78
CA VAL A 303 23.93 -38.59 13.15
C VAL A 303 24.39 -37.15 12.87
N CYS A 304 24.86 -36.43 13.90
CA CYS A 304 25.30 -35.04 13.75
C CYS A 304 26.81 -34.89 13.46
N LYS A 305 27.55 -35.99 13.38
CA LYS A 305 29.01 -36.03 13.10
C LYS A 305 29.84 -35.14 14.02
N GLY A 306 29.47 -35.05 15.31
CA GLY A 306 30.18 -34.21 16.27
C GLY A 306 29.63 -32.77 16.43
N LYS A 307 28.62 -32.36 15.65
CA LYS A 307 28.12 -30.98 15.65
C LYS A 307 27.11 -30.67 16.78
N GLY A 308 26.47 -31.68 17.35
CA GLY A 308 25.45 -31.54 18.40
C GLY A 308 24.09 -31.01 17.95
N LYS A 309 24.05 -30.34 16.79
CA LYS A 309 22.83 -29.92 16.10
C LYS A 309 22.81 -30.46 14.67
N VAL A 310 21.61 -30.56 14.12
CA VAL A 310 21.37 -30.93 12.72
C VAL A 310 20.50 -29.86 12.05
N ILE A 311 20.52 -29.84 10.72
CA ILE A 311 19.68 -28.94 9.94
C ILE A 311 18.22 -29.29 10.22
N CYS A 312 17.37 -28.27 10.37
CA CYS A 312 15.94 -28.49 10.48
C CYS A 312 15.40 -28.89 9.11
N GLU A 313 14.95 -30.14 8.97
CA GLU A 313 14.42 -30.68 7.71
C GLU A 313 13.18 -29.92 7.21
N GLU A 314 12.30 -29.50 8.13
CA GLU A 314 11.05 -28.82 7.80
C GLU A 314 11.26 -27.50 7.05
N CYS A 315 12.26 -26.72 7.45
CA CYS A 315 12.61 -25.47 6.78
C CYS A 315 13.89 -25.57 5.95
N ARG A 316 14.49 -26.77 5.84
CA ARG A 316 15.77 -27.03 5.17
C ARG A 316 16.88 -26.04 5.56
N GLY A 317 16.96 -25.72 6.85
CA GLY A 317 17.96 -24.78 7.36
C GLY A 317 17.65 -23.29 7.21
N LYS A 318 16.51 -22.92 6.60
CA LYS A 318 16.16 -21.51 6.34
C LYS A 318 15.63 -20.78 7.57
N GLY A 319 15.10 -21.51 8.55
CA GLY A 319 14.46 -20.92 9.72
C GLY A 319 13.01 -20.45 9.49
N ALA A 320 12.55 -20.42 8.24
CA ALA A 320 11.20 -20.02 7.87
C ALA A 320 10.59 -20.97 6.84
N VAL A 321 9.29 -21.25 7.02
CA VAL A 321 8.47 -22.06 6.10
C VAL A 321 7.53 -21.15 5.30
N THR A 322 6.95 -21.67 4.23
CA THR A 322 5.89 -20.98 3.49
C THR A 322 4.73 -20.66 4.43
N CYS A 323 4.24 -19.43 4.37
CA CYS A 323 3.08 -19.02 5.16
C CYS A 323 1.85 -19.82 4.70
N ASP A 324 1.21 -20.51 5.63
CA ASP A 324 -0.02 -21.27 5.42
C ASP A 324 -1.24 -20.38 5.13
N LYS A 325 -1.33 -19.17 5.72
CA LYS A 325 -2.48 -18.26 5.54
C LYS A 325 -2.55 -17.67 4.13
N CYS A 326 -1.40 -17.47 3.47
CA CYS A 326 -1.33 -16.89 2.12
C CYS A 326 -0.67 -17.80 1.08
N HIS A 327 -0.30 -19.03 1.47
CA HIS A 327 0.38 -20.00 0.61
C HIS A 327 1.60 -19.44 -0.14
N GLY A 328 2.31 -18.51 0.48
CA GLY A 328 3.49 -17.89 -0.13
C GLY A 328 3.25 -16.60 -0.89
N SER A 329 2.00 -16.20 -1.15
CA SER A 329 1.72 -14.97 -1.92
C SER A 329 2.10 -13.69 -1.16
N GLY A 330 2.09 -13.74 0.18
CA GLY A 330 2.25 -12.54 1.00
C GLY A 330 0.99 -11.68 1.12
N GLU A 331 -0.03 -11.96 0.31
CA GLU A 331 -1.26 -11.19 0.22
C GLU A 331 -2.39 -11.84 1.04
N ARG A 332 -3.38 -11.05 1.43
CA ARG A 332 -4.63 -11.61 1.97
C ARG A 332 -5.38 -12.37 0.86
N PRO A 333 -6.23 -13.36 1.18
CA PRO A 333 -7.05 -14.00 0.17
C PRO A 333 -7.96 -13.00 -0.55
N LEU A 334 -8.23 -13.21 -1.84
CA LEU A 334 -9.18 -12.38 -2.59
C LEU A 334 -10.58 -12.48 -1.99
N CYS A 335 -11.35 -11.41 -2.10
CA CYS A 335 -12.73 -11.36 -1.63
C CYS A 335 -13.66 -12.02 -2.66
N ASP A 336 -14.23 -13.17 -2.28
CA ASP A 336 -15.12 -13.98 -3.13
C ASP A 336 -16.36 -13.22 -3.64
N LYS A 337 -16.83 -12.18 -2.93
CA LYS A 337 -18.02 -11.42 -3.35
C LYS A 337 -17.79 -10.46 -4.51
N CYS A 338 -16.54 -10.08 -4.75
CA CYS A 338 -16.17 -9.12 -5.79
C CYS A 338 -15.02 -9.61 -6.67
N ASP A 339 -14.60 -10.87 -6.48
CA ASP A 339 -13.49 -11.51 -7.20
C ASP A 339 -12.22 -10.64 -7.25
N GLY A 340 -11.88 -9.99 -6.13
CA GLY A 340 -10.72 -9.11 -6.07
C GLY A 340 -10.94 -7.68 -6.55
N ASN A 341 -12.08 -7.34 -7.17
CA ASN A 341 -12.29 -6.02 -7.78
C ASN A 341 -12.65 -4.91 -6.78
N GLY A 342 -13.05 -5.26 -5.56
CA GLY A 342 -13.49 -4.29 -4.55
C GLY A 342 -14.85 -3.64 -4.84
N LEU A 343 -15.48 -3.93 -5.98
CA LEU A 343 -16.75 -3.36 -6.41
C LEU A 343 -17.80 -4.45 -6.59
N VAL A 344 -19.06 -4.08 -6.36
CA VAL A 344 -20.23 -4.91 -6.69
C VAL A 344 -21.24 -4.06 -7.44
N LYS A 345 -22.10 -4.71 -8.24
CA LYS A 345 -23.24 -4.02 -8.89
C LYS A 345 -24.09 -3.37 -7.81
N CYS A 346 -24.54 -2.15 -8.08
CA CYS A 346 -25.43 -1.45 -7.15
C CYS A 346 -26.75 -2.25 -7.04
N PRO A 347 -27.11 -2.76 -5.85
CA PRO A 347 -28.31 -3.59 -5.70
C PRO A 347 -29.61 -2.77 -5.82
N VAL A 348 -29.53 -1.46 -5.63
CA VAL A 348 -30.69 -0.56 -5.68
C VAL A 348 -31.15 -0.30 -7.12
N CYS A 349 -30.21 -0.19 -8.07
CA CYS A 349 -30.53 0.04 -9.48
C CYS A 349 -30.10 -1.13 -10.39
N ASN A 350 -29.67 -2.26 -9.82
CA ASN A 350 -29.18 -3.44 -10.55
C ASN A 350 -28.10 -3.14 -11.60
N GLY A 351 -27.31 -2.08 -11.39
CA GLY A 351 -26.31 -1.64 -12.35
C GLY A 351 -26.83 -0.78 -13.52
N ALA A 352 -28.09 -0.32 -13.47
CA ALA A 352 -28.61 0.63 -14.44
C ALA A 352 -28.02 2.04 -14.24
N GLY A 353 -27.69 2.40 -13.00
CA GLY A 353 -27.27 3.76 -12.62
C GLY A 353 -28.44 4.73 -12.46
N ILE A 354 -29.65 4.31 -12.81
CA ILE A 354 -30.88 5.10 -12.74
C ILE A 354 -31.90 4.33 -11.88
N LYS A 355 -32.64 5.04 -11.04
CA LYS A 355 -33.79 4.54 -10.29
C LYS A 355 -34.86 5.63 -10.24
N ASP A 356 -36.11 5.27 -10.52
CA ASP A 356 -37.24 6.21 -10.56
C ASP A 356 -36.96 7.43 -11.47
N GLU A 357 -36.45 7.14 -12.68
CA GLU A 357 -36.07 8.11 -13.73
C GLU A 357 -35.00 9.14 -13.33
N LYS A 358 -34.36 8.95 -12.16
CA LYS A 358 -33.30 9.82 -11.64
C LYS A 358 -32.01 9.06 -11.44
N SER A 359 -30.90 9.78 -11.33
CA SER A 359 -29.62 9.19 -10.94
C SER A 359 -29.77 8.44 -9.61
N CYS A 360 -29.31 7.20 -9.57
CA CYS A 360 -29.44 6.35 -8.39
C CYS A 360 -28.63 6.93 -7.24
N LEU A 361 -29.31 7.44 -6.20
CA LEU A 361 -28.68 8.06 -5.04
C LEU A 361 -27.70 7.14 -4.30
N ASN A 362 -27.91 5.82 -4.36
CA ASN A 362 -27.05 4.85 -3.69
C ASN A 362 -25.69 4.66 -4.37
N CYS A 363 -25.59 4.87 -5.68
CA CYS A 363 -24.32 4.76 -6.41
C CYS A 363 -23.91 6.06 -7.12
N GLY A 364 -24.65 7.16 -6.93
CA GLY A 364 -24.42 8.42 -7.64
C GLY A 364 -24.51 8.30 -9.16
N GLY A 365 -25.17 7.25 -9.68
CA GLY A 365 -25.20 6.94 -11.12
C GLY A 365 -24.07 6.05 -11.64
N GLU A 366 -23.10 5.67 -10.80
CA GLU A 366 -21.92 4.89 -11.23
C GLU A 366 -22.20 3.41 -11.56
N LYS A 367 -23.42 2.93 -11.33
CA LYS A 367 -23.84 1.53 -11.54
C LYS A 367 -23.22 0.52 -10.56
N VAL A 368 -22.16 0.90 -9.84
CA VAL A 368 -21.44 0.07 -8.88
C VAL A 368 -21.36 0.76 -7.52
N ILE A 369 -21.16 -0.03 -6.47
CA ILE A 369 -20.83 0.44 -5.12
C ILE A 369 -19.61 -0.33 -4.61
N LEU A 370 -18.96 0.19 -3.56
CA LEU A 370 -17.93 -0.56 -2.86
C LEU A 370 -18.49 -1.87 -2.32
N CYS A 371 -17.74 -2.96 -2.50
CA CYS A 371 -18.08 -4.25 -1.93
C CYS A 371 -18.11 -4.13 -0.41
N HIS A 372 -19.30 -4.25 0.18
CA HIS A 372 -19.51 -4.12 1.62
C HIS A 372 -18.73 -5.17 2.45
N SER A 373 -18.34 -6.30 1.86
CA SER A 373 -17.64 -7.37 2.59
C SER A 373 -16.14 -7.11 2.74
N CYS A 374 -15.51 -6.41 1.79
CA CYS A 374 -14.11 -5.99 1.86
C CYS A 374 -13.92 -4.47 1.94
N ASN A 375 -15.00 -3.70 1.99
CA ASN A 375 -15.02 -2.24 1.95
C ASN A 375 -14.20 -1.64 0.79
N GLY A 376 -14.23 -2.26 -0.38
CA GLY A 376 -13.48 -1.78 -1.56
C GLY A 376 -12.05 -2.31 -1.70
N GLU A 377 -11.52 -3.06 -0.73
CA GLU A 377 -10.12 -3.51 -0.76
C GLU A 377 -9.88 -4.66 -1.74
N GLY A 378 -10.91 -5.40 -2.13
CA GLY A 378 -10.77 -6.58 -2.99
C GLY A 378 -10.24 -7.84 -2.27
N HIS A 379 -9.77 -7.72 -1.02
CA HIS A 379 -9.28 -8.86 -0.23
C HIS A 379 -10.15 -9.11 1.02
N LYS A 380 -10.17 -10.35 1.50
CA LYS A 380 -10.82 -10.71 2.78
C LYS A 380 -10.13 -9.98 3.93
N LYS A 381 -10.92 -9.47 4.89
CA LYS A 381 -10.38 -8.83 6.10
C LYS A 381 -9.52 -9.80 6.90
#